data_AF-A0AAX0K6E2-F1
#
_entry.id   AF-A0AAX0K6E2-F1
#
_cell.length_a   1.000
_cell.length_b   1.000
_cell.length_c   1.000
_cell.angle_alpha   90.00
_cell.angle_beta   90.00
_cell.angle_gamma   90.00
#
_symmetry.space_group_name_H-M   'P 1'
#
loop_
_entity.id
_entity.type
_entity.pdbx_description
1 polymer ?
#
loop_
_entity_poly.entity_id
_entity_poly.type
_entity_poly.pdbx_seq_one_letter_code
_entity_poly.pdbx_strand_id
1 'polypeptide(L)'
;MQHYKQLSQHGADNWKILPGTPLYDTIVIVTGESVRRDYMSVYGYPVPTTPWLNTAPGLFIDGYTSAAASTVPSLSRTLIYDYEQNPDSG
;
A
#
# COMPACT_ATOMS: atom_id res chain seq x y z
N MET A 1 15.39 11.54 2.33
CA MET A 1 14.85 12.39 3.42
C MET A 1 14.03 13.58 2.92
N GLN A 2 14.40 14.29 1.84
CA GLN A 2 13.62 15.43 1.35
C GLN A 2 12.19 15.06 0.86
N HIS A 3 12.03 13.91 0.21
CA HIS A 3 10.74 13.42 -0.26
C HIS A 3 9.72 13.16 0.88
N TYR A 4 10.16 12.58 2.01
CA TYR A 4 9.31 12.35 3.18
C TYR A 4 8.81 13.65 3.83
N LYS A 5 9.63 14.71 3.82
CA LYS A 5 9.21 16.03 4.34
C LYS A 5 8.12 16.69 3.49
N GLN A 6 8.03 16.36 2.21
CA GLN A 6 6.97 16.85 1.33
C GLN A 6 5.65 16.11 1.60
N LEU A 7 5.73 14.79 1.80
CA LEU A 7 4.56 13.97 2.14
C LEU A 7 3.93 14.35 3.49
N SER A 8 4.75 14.72 4.48
CA SER A 8 4.26 15.17 5.80
C SER A 8 3.63 16.58 5.80
N GLN A 9 3.71 17.32 4.70
CA GLN A 9 3.10 18.65 4.56
C GLN A 9 1.67 18.60 4.03
N HIS A 10 1.18 17.42 3.63
CA HIS A 10 -0.21 17.26 3.23
C HIS A 10 -1.11 17.37 4.47
N GLY A 11 -2.01 18.35 4.46
CA GLY A 11 -3.09 18.44 5.44
C GLY A 11 -4.02 17.23 5.35
N ALA A 12 -4.96 17.12 6.31
CA ALA A 12 -5.96 16.07 6.30
C ALA A 12 -6.59 15.91 4.91
N ASP A 13 -6.72 14.67 4.45
CA ASP A 13 -7.29 14.40 3.15
C ASP A 13 -8.75 14.92 3.09
N ASN A 14 -9.19 15.28 1.90
CA ASN A 14 -10.54 15.78 1.67
C ASN A 14 -11.43 14.73 0.99
N TRP A 15 -11.06 13.45 1.09
CA TRP A 15 -11.79 12.38 0.41
C TRP A 15 -13.21 12.29 0.96
N LYS A 16 -14.17 12.24 0.04
CA LYS A 16 -15.58 12.07 0.38
C LYS A 16 -16.03 10.72 -0.14
N ILE A 17 -16.52 9.87 0.75
CA ILE A 17 -17.21 8.65 0.36
C ILE A 17 -18.49 9.09 -0.34
N LEU A 18 -18.58 8.80 -1.65
CA LEU A 18 -19.77 9.08 -2.41
C LEU A 18 -20.78 7.93 -2.20
N PRO A 19 -22.07 8.25 -2.04
CA PRO A 19 -23.10 7.21 -1.96
C PRO A 19 -23.19 6.47 -3.30
N GLY A 20 -23.28 5.14 -3.24
CA GLY A 20 -23.38 4.29 -4.42
C GLY A 20 -23.68 2.84 -4.04
N THR A 21 -24.16 2.06 -5.01
CA THR A 21 -24.34 0.62 -4.82
C THR A 21 -22.97 -0.05 -4.95
N PRO A 22 -22.53 -0.85 -3.96
CA PRO A 22 -21.29 -1.62 -4.06
C PRO A 22 -21.31 -2.49 -5.32
N LEU A 23 -20.21 -2.49 -6.07
CA LEU A 23 -20.09 -3.33 -7.27
C LEU A 23 -19.92 -4.82 -6.92
N TYR A 24 -19.41 -5.12 -5.72
CA TYR A 24 -19.09 -6.47 -5.26
C TYR A 24 -19.54 -6.66 -3.81
N ASP A 25 -20.09 -7.85 -3.51
CA ASP A 25 -20.49 -8.25 -2.15
C ASP A 25 -19.32 -8.84 -1.34
N THR A 26 -18.30 -9.36 -2.03
CA THR A 26 -17.14 -10.00 -1.41
C THR A 26 -15.86 -9.28 -1.80
N ILE A 27 -15.12 -8.82 -0.79
CA ILE A 27 -13.82 -8.16 -0.95
C ILE A 27 -12.76 -9.02 -0.24
N VAL A 28 -11.72 -9.40 -0.98
CA VAL A 28 -10.57 -10.13 -0.44
C VAL A 28 -9.37 -9.18 -0.39
N ILE A 29 -8.81 -8.98 0.80
CA ILE A 29 -7.60 -8.20 1.01
C ILE A 29 -6.45 -9.18 1.26
N VAL A 30 -5.41 -9.11 0.43
CA VAL A 30 -4.19 -9.93 0.58
C VAL A 30 -3.06 -9.05 1.08
N THR A 31 -2.59 -9.30 2.30
CA THR A 31 -1.41 -8.64 2.88
C THR A 31 -0.17 -9.48 2.60
N GLY A 32 0.71 -8.98 1.72
CA GLY A 32 2.00 -9.61 1.47
C GLY A 32 2.99 -9.41 2.63
N GLU A 33 4.15 -10.07 2.55
CA GLU A 33 5.25 -9.93 3.49
C GLU A 33 6.56 -9.77 2.71
N SER A 34 7.34 -8.74 3.04
CA SER A 34 8.70 -8.47 2.52
C SER A 34 8.89 -8.43 0.97
N VAL A 35 7.83 -8.54 0.17
CA VAL A 35 7.91 -8.46 -1.30
C VAL A 35 8.29 -7.04 -1.72
N ARG A 36 9.30 -6.92 -2.58
CA ARG A 36 9.71 -5.65 -3.18
C ARG A 36 9.31 -5.58 -4.64
N ARG A 37 8.84 -4.40 -5.07
CA ARG A 37 8.43 -4.10 -6.45
C ARG A 37 9.52 -4.46 -7.47
N ASP A 38 10.78 -4.15 -7.18
CA ASP A 38 11.91 -4.35 -8.10
C ASP A 38 12.27 -5.81 -8.37
N TYR A 39 11.65 -6.77 -7.65
CA TYR A 39 11.79 -8.21 -7.89
C TYR A 39 10.54 -8.84 -8.55
N MET A 40 9.55 -8.05 -8.95
CA MET A 40 8.32 -8.54 -9.55
C MET A 40 8.33 -8.29 -11.07
N SER A 41 8.16 -9.34 -11.88
CA SER A 41 8.20 -9.22 -13.35
C SER A 41 7.10 -8.35 -13.93
N VAL A 42 5.95 -8.24 -13.24
CA VAL A 42 4.86 -7.35 -13.65
C VAL A 42 5.25 -5.88 -13.61
N TYR A 43 6.30 -5.53 -12.85
CA TYR A 43 6.92 -4.21 -12.81
C TYR A 43 8.26 -4.13 -13.56
N GLY A 44 8.57 -5.11 -14.41
CA GLY A 44 9.75 -5.09 -15.29
C GLY A 44 10.99 -5.84 -14.81
N TYR A 45 10.91 -6.62 -13.72
CA TYR A 45 12.00 -7.53 -13.35
C TYR A 45 12.25 -8.57 -14.47
N PRO A 46 13.51 -8.82 -14.89
CA PRO A 46 13.79 -9.60 -16.10
C PRO A 46 13.46 -11.09 -16.02
N VAL A 47 13.27 -11.64 -14.81
CA VAL A 47 12.92 -13.05 -14.59
C VAL A 47 11.43 -13.15 -14.29
N PRO A 48 10.68 -14.13 -14.83
CA PRO A 48 9.22 -14.23 -14.66
C PRO A 48 8.81 -14.66 -13.24
N THR A 49 8.93 -13.76 -12.28
CA THR A 49 8.61 -14.00 -10.86
C THR A 49 7.12 -13.87 -10.53
N THR A 50 6.34 -13.23 -11.39
CA THR A 50 4.89 -13.04 -11.21
C THR A 50 4.07 -13.43 -12.44
N PRO A 51 4.20 -14.67 -12.95
CA PRO A 51 3.65 -15.06 -14.26
C PRO A 51 2.13 -14.92 -14.37
N TRP A 52 1.38 -15.16 -13.29
CA TRP A 52 -0.06 -14.92 -13.27
C TRP A 52 -0.41 -13.43 -13.32
N LEU A 53 0.30 -12.59 -12.55
CA LEU A 53 0.06 -11.14 -12.57
C LEU A 53 0.41 -10.51 -13.92
N ASN A 54 1.38 -11.07 -14.65
CA ASN A 54 1.76 -10.58 -15.97
C ASN A 54 0.62 -10.65 -17.01
N THR A 55 -0.40 -11.49 -16.79
CA THR A 55 -1.52 -11.70 -17.72
C THR A 55 -2.88 -11.35 -17.12
N ALA A 56 -2.94 -11.06 -15.82
CA ALA A 56 -4.18 -10.75 -15.13
C ALA A 56 -4.75 -9.38 -15.59
N PRO A 57 -6.08 -9.27 -15.82
CA PRO A 57 -6.73 -8.00 -16.13
C PRO A 57 -6.91 -7.17 -14.84
N GLY A 58 -5.79 -6.68 -14.28
CA GLY A 58 -5.73 -5.95 -13.01
C GLY A 58 -5.26 -4.50 -13.16
N LEU A 59 -5.56 -3.69 -12.14
CA LEU A 59 -4.94 -2.39 -11.95
C LEU A 59 -3.62 -2.57 -11.20
N PHE A 60 -2.51 -2.13 -11.81
CA PHE A 60 -1.18 -2.17 -11.19
C PHE A 60 -0.74 -0.75 -10.84
N ILE A 61 -0.43 -0.53 -9.57
CA ILE A 61 -0.02 0.79 -9.05
C ILE A 61 1.49 0.82 -8.94
N ASP A 62 2.13 1.67 -9.75
CA ASP A 62 3.55 1.98 -9.59
C ASP A 62 3.73 3.20 -8.68
N GLY A 63 4.69 3.13 -7.76
CA GLY A 63 4.99 4.19 -6.79
C GLY A 63 4.40 4.02 -5.39
N TYR A 64 3.78 2.88 -5.07
CA TYR A 64 3.38 2.57 -3.70
C TYR A 64 4.61 2.42 -2.78
N THR A 65 4.58 3.08 -1.63
CA THR A 65 5.59 2.96 -0.57
C THR A 65 4.90 2.52 0.72
N SER A 66 5.45 1.53 1.42
CA SER A 66 4.86 1.02 2.67
C SER A 66 4.84 2.09 3.76
N ALA A 67 3.85 2.01 4.66
CA ALA A 67 3.71 2.94 5.77
C ALA A 67 4.83 2.80 6.83
N ALA A 68 5.51 1.66 6.86
CA ALA A 68 6.75 1.43 7.61
C ALA A 68 7.58 0.29 7.01
N ALA A 69 8.82 0.12 7.48
CA ALA A 69 9.75 -0.91 7.00
C ALA A 69 9.58 -2.28 7.68
N SER A 70 8.97 -2.35 8.87
CA SER A 70 8.73 -3.59 9.60
C SER A 70 7.23 -3.93 9.66
N THR A 71 6.92 -5.23 9.74
CA THR A 71 5.55 -5.76 9.61
C THR A 71 4.57 -5.10 10.58
N VAL A 72 4.86 -5.08 11.88
CA VAL A 72 3.93 -4.55 12.90
C VAL A 72 3.64 -3.07 12.68
N PRO A 73 4.63 -2.15 12.63
CA PRO A 73 4.35 -0.75 12.33
C PRO A 73 3.71 -0.51 10.96
N SER A 74 4.03 -1.32 9.94
CA SER A 74 3.47 -1.14 8.59
C SER A 74 1.98 -1.49 8.54
N LEU A 75 1.60 -2.63 9.13
CA LEU A 75 0.20 -3.06 9.20
C LEU A 75 -0.63 -2.13 10.08
N SER A 76 -0.12 -1.77 11.27
CA SER A 76 -0.84 -0.87 12.17
C SER A 76 -1.13 0.48 11.53
N ARG A 77 -0.19 1.06 10.78
CA ARG A 77 -0.39 2.33 10.07
C ARG A 77 -1.28 2.22 8.83
N THR A 78 -1.36 1.04 8.22
CA THR A 78 -2.14 0.83 7.00
C THR A 78 -3.61 0.58 7.30
N LEU A 79 -3.92 -0.10 8.41
CA LEU A 79 -5.27 -0.61 8.68
C LEU A 79 -6.03 0.16 9.78
N ILE A 80 -5.35 1.04 10.52
CA ILE A 80 -5.96 1.78 11.64
C ILE A 80 -6.18 3.23 11.23
N TYR A 81 -7.36 3.75 11.54
CA TYR A 81 -7.77 5.12 11.23
C TYR A 81 -6.98 6.18 12.02
N ASP A 82 -6.81 5.96 13.33
CA ASP A 82 -6.06 6.86 14.23
C ASP A 82 -4.79 6.17 14.76
N TYR A 83 -3.73 6.15 13.93
CA TYR A 83 -2.41 5.75 14.42
C TYR A 83 -1.77 6.93 15.17
N GLU A 84 -1.91 6.97 16.49
CA GLU A 84 -1.11 7.86 17.33
C GLU A 84 0.30 7.28 17.49
N GLN A 85 1.33 8.02 17.04
CA GLN A 85 2.71 7.70 17.42
C GLN A 85 2.88 8.06 18.90
N ASN A 86 2.80 7.07 19.78
CA ASN A 86 3.20 7.25 21.17
C ASN A 86 4.74 7.24 21.23
N PRO A 87 5.40 8.36 21.58
CA PRO A 87 6.87 8.49 21.49
C PRO A 87 7.65 7.50 22.36
N ASP A 88 6.99 6.83 23.32
CA ASP A 88 7.60 5.88 24.25
C ASP A 88 7.54 4.41 23.78
N SER A 89 7.19 4.14 22.53
CA SER A 89 7.02 2.76 22.00
C SER A 89 8.31 2.14 21.42
N GLY A 90 9.49 2.67 21.77
CA GLY A 90 10.81 2.26 21.26
C GLY A 90 11.71 1.68 22.34
#